data_AF-C1JCK7-F1
#
_entry.id   AF-C1JCK7-F1
#
_cell.length_a   1.000
_cell.length_b   1.000
_cell.length_c   1.000
_cell.angle_alpha   90.00
_cell.angle_beta   90.00
_cell.angle_gamma   90.00
#
_symmetry.space_group_name_H-M   'P 1'
#
loop_
_entity.id
_entity.type
_entity.pdbx_description
1 polymer ?
#
loop_
_entity_poly.entity_id
_entity_poly.type
_entity_poly.pdbx_seq_one_letter_code
_entity_poly.pdbx_strand_id
1 'polypeptide(L)'
;DGEHVYLGGLHPYKLRPIIAEKSKEECCYAVAVVKKDTNFNINELRGKTSCHSCYQSSVGWNIPIGRLIAEKKITWDGPDDMSLEKAVSQFFSSSCIPGISKATYPNLCQSCQGDCICPSFLPCLIAFQCLKNGKGQVAFVCHDAIPVSERQDYQLLCIDGSRKSVEE
;
A
#
# COMPACT_ATOMS: atom_id res chain seq x y z
N ASP A 1 -12.19 -9.38 -3.12
CA ASP A 1 -11.33 -8.72 -2.11
C ASP A 1 -12.17 -8.35 -0.89
N GLY A 2 -11.54 -8.28 0.29
CA GLY A 2 -12.18 -7.96 1.57
C GLY A 2 -12.84 -6.57 1.59
N GLU A 3 -12.36 -5.63 0.79
CA GLU A 3 -12.99 -4.31 0.59
C GLU A 3 -14.45 -4.43 0.13
N HIS A 4 -14.71 -5.17 -0.95
CA HIS A 4 -16.07 -5.35 -1.47
C HIS A 4 -16.96 -6.13 -0.50
N VAL A 5 -16.38 -7.01 0.34
CA VAL A 5 -17.11 -7.66 1.43
C VAL A 5 -17.54 -6.63 2.47
N TYR A 6 -16.67 -5.70 2.84
CA TYR A 6 -16.99 -4.60 3.75
C TYR A 6 -18.09 -3.69 3.16
N LEU A 7 -17.90 -3.18 1.94
CA LEU A 7 -18.87 -2.30 1.27
C LEU A 7 -20.24 -2.97 1.09
N GLY A 8 -20.26 -4.25 0.70
CA GLY A 8 -21.49 -5.02 0.59
C GLY A 8 -22.21 -5.24 1.92
N GLY A 9 -21.50 -5.20 3.04
CA GLY A 9 -22.09 -5.30 4.39
C GLY A 9 -22.75 -4.01 4.88
N LEU A 10 -22.44 -2.86 4.27
CA LEU A 10 -23.00 -1.56 4.65
C LEU A 10 -24.48 -1.44 4.23
N HIS A 11 -25.19 -0.50 4.85
CA HIS A 11 -26.53 -0.11 4.40
C HIS A 11 -26.46 0.55 3.01
N PRO A 12 -27.38 0.27 2.07
CA PRO A 12 -28.60 -0.55 2.22
C PRO A 12 -28.40 -2.05 1.93
N TYR A 13 -27.23 -2.47 1.46
CA TYR A 13 -27.00 -3.81 0.93
C TYR A 13 -27.09 -4.90 2.01
N LYS A 14 -26.45 -4.71 3.17
CA LYS A 14 -26.45 -5.65 4.31
C LYS A 14 -26.12 -7.10 3.93
N LEU A 15 -25.27 -7.29 2.92
CA LEU A 15 -24.85 -8.60 2.44
C LEU A 15 -23.93 -9.27 3.47
N ARG A 16 -23.87 -10.59 3.41
CA ARG A 16 -22.99 -11.40 4.26
C ARG A 16 -22.21 -12.37 3.38
N PRO A 17 -20.89 -12.53 3.59
CA PRO A 17 -20.14 -13.56 2.88
C PRO A 17 -20.66 -14.94 3.31
N ILE A 18 -21.01 -15.79 2.34
CA ILE A 18 -21.50 -17.16 2.58
C ILE A 18 -20.47 -18.23 2.18
N ILE A 19 -19.52 -17.85 1.31
CA ILE A 19 -18.43 -18.69 0.82
C ILE A 19 -17.17 -17.82 0.80
N ALA A 20 -16.05 -18.38 1.25
CA ALA A 20 -14.74 -17.77 1.10
C ALA A 20 -13.90 -18.63 0.16
N GLU A 21 -13.12 -17.99 -0.70
CA GLU A 21 -12.15 -18.70 -1.54
C GLU A 21 -11.09 -19.34 -0.67
N LYS A 22 -10.87 -20.64 -0.86
CA LYS A 22 -9.74 -21.36 -0.27
C LYS A 22 -8.71 -21.56 -1.37
N SER A 23 -7.79 -20.61 -1.51
CA SER A 23 -6.64 -20.79 -2.40
C SER A 23 -5.65 -21.80 -1.78
N LYS A 24 -5.01 -22.61 -2.62
CA LYS A 24 -3.82 -23.40 -2.25
C LYS A 24 -2.54 -22.55 -2.31
N GLU A 25 -2.59 -21.39 -2.96
CA GLU A 25 -1.53 -20.39 -2.92
C GLU A 25 -1.57 -19.68 -1.57
N GLU A 26 -0.40 -19.49 -0.98
CA GLU A 26 -0.23 -18.86 0.33
C GLU A 26 -0.93 -17.50 0.36
N CYS A 27 -1.67 -17.24 1.44
CA CYS A 27 -2.32 -15.96 1.66
C CYS A 27 -1.34 -14.82 1.37
N CYS A 28 -1.77 -13.82 0.60
CA CYS A 28 -0.95 -12.63 0.39
C CYS A 28 -0.75 -11.89 1.74
N TYR A 29 0.46 -11.97 2.29
CA TYR A 29 0.91 -11.06 3.33
C TYR A 29 1.20 -9.69 2.74
N ALA A 30 0.52 -8.66 3.24
CA ALA A 30 0.82 -7.29 2.90
C ALA A 30 2.12 -6.85 3.58
N VAL A 31 3.11 -6.47 2.79
CA VAL A 31 4.45 -6.11 3.25
C VAL A 31 4.86 -4.73 2.72
N ALA A 32 5.72 -4.05 3.48
CA ALA A 32 6.37 -2.82 3.07
C ALA A 32 7.79 -3.14 2.57
N VAL A 33 8.05 -2.88 1.29
CA VAL A 33 9.27 -3.26 0.60
C VAL A 33 10.08 -2.01 0.27
N VAL A 34 11.38 -2.07 0.47
CA VAL A 34 12.34 -1.03 0.10
C VAL A 34 13.53 -1.64 -0.64
N LYS A 35 14.29 -0.83 -1.38
CA LYS A 35 15.59 -1.26 -1.91
C LYS A 35 16.59 -1.42 -0.75
N LYS A 36 17.49 -2.39 -0.88
CA LYS A 36 18.45 -2.78 0.17
C LYS A 36 19.42 -1.67 0.58
N ASP A 37 19.73 -0.76 -0.33
CA ASP A 37 20.63 0.39 -0.14
C ASP A 37 19.98 1.59 0.57
N THR A 38 18.68 1.52 0.89
CA THR A 38 17.99 2.59 1.62
C THR A 38 18.43 2.65 3.09
N ASN A 39 18.43 3.86 3.68
CA ASN A 39 18.89 4.10 5.06
C ASN A 39 17.78 4.62 6.00
N PHE A 40 16.52 4.22 5.79
CA PHE A 40 15.40 4.55 6.67
C PHE A 40 14.58 3.31 7.08
N ASN A 41 13.89 3.32 8.22
CA ASN A 41 12.96 2.25 8.62
C ASN A 41 11.50 2.70 8.56
N ILE A 42 10.57 1.85 9.04
CA ILE A 42 9.12 2.13 9.01
C ILE A 42 8.73 3.43 9.75
N ASN A 43 9.53 3.85 10.73
CA ASN A 43 9.30 5.05 11.53
C ASN A 43 9.64 6.34 10.79
N GLU A 44 10.43 6.22 9.72
CA GLU A 44 11.02 7.34 8.98
C GLU A 44 10.37 7.51 7.60
N LEU A 45 9.17 6.96 7.41
CA LEU A 45 8.42 7.03 6.15
C LEU A 45 7.86 8.44 5.84
N ARG A 46 7.79 9.33 6.83
CA ARG A 46 7.33 10.70 6.63
C ARG A 46 8.22 11.42 5.63
N GLY A 47 7.62 12.06 4.64
CA GLY A 47 8.30 12.76 3.55
C GLY A 47 8.96 11.84 2.52
N LYS A 48 8.83 10.52 2.64
CA LYS A 48 9.28 9.58 1.59
C LYS A 48 8.24 9.50 0.47
N THR A 49 8.65 8.92 -0.65
CA THR A 49 7.76 8.64 -1.78
C THR A 49 7.25 7.20 -1.71
N SER A 50 5.96 6.96 -1.94
CA SER A 50 5.34 5.63 -1.78
C SER A 50 4.67 5.09 -3.05
N CYS A 51 4.65 3.77 -3.18
CA CYS A 51 3.97 3.03 -4.25
C CYS A 51 2.90 2.12 -3.66
N HIS A 52 1.68 2.21 -4.19
CA HIS A 52 0.51 1.46 -3.72
C HIS A 52 -0.16 0.76 -4.90
N SER A 53 -0.77 -0.40 -4.66
CA SER A 53 -1.35 -1.22 -5.73
C SER A 53 -2.64 -0.62 -6.28
N CYS A 54 -3.55 -0.20 -5.41
CA CYS A 54 -4.79 0.53 -5.74
C CYS A 54 -5.37 1.15 -4.46
N TYR A 55 -6.01 2.31 -4.60
CA TYR A 55 -6.80 2.96 -3.55
C TYR A 55 -7.88 2.01 -3.02
N GLN A 56 -8.12 2.01 -1.71
CA GLN A 56 -9.06 1.13 -0.99
C GLN A 56 -8.79 -0.39 -1.05
N SER A 57 -7.79 -0.85 -1.82
CA SER A 57 -7.37 -2.26 -1.81
C SER A 57 -6.84 -2.71 -0.44
N SER A 58 -7.06 -3.98 -0.10
CA SER A 58 -6.60 -4.53 1.19
C SER A 58 -5.08 -4.38 1.39
N VAL A 59 -4.30 -4.82 0.40
CA VAL A 59 -2.83 -4.92 0.48
C VAL A 59 -2.14 -3.59 0.24
N GLY A 60 -2.62 -2.83 -0.75
CA GLY A 60 -1.97 -1.59 -1.16
C GLY A 60 -2.39 -0.38 -0.35
N TRP A 61 -3.54 -0.42 0.35
CA TRP A 61 -4.09 0.74 1.04
C TRP A 61 -4.55 0.44 2.46
N ASN A 62 -5.58 -0.41 2.64
CA ASN A 62 -6.26 -0.55 3.93
C ASN A 62 -5.33 -1.06 5.04
N ILE A 63 -4.61 -2.16 4.78
CA ILE A 63 -3.67 -2.73 5.75
C ILE A 63 -2.50 -1.78 6.03
N PRO A 64 -1.73 -1.30 5.03
CA PRO A 64 -0.56 -0.47 5.32
C PRO A 64 -0.93 0.88 5.95
N ILE A 65 -1.92 1.59 5.43
CA ILE A 65 -2.33 2.89 5.99
C ILE A 65 -2.96 2.72 7.36
N GLY A 66 -3.86 1.74 7.53
CA GLY A 66 -4.46 1.43 8.82
C GLY A 66 -3.42 1.06 9.87
N ARG A 67 -2.39 0.28 9.50
CA ARG A 67 -1.29 -0.07 10.40
C ARG A 67 -0.44 1.14 10.78
N LEU A 68 -0.11 2.01 9.83
CA LEU A 68 0.65 3.24 10.10
C LEU A 68 -0.11 4.21 11.02
N ILE A 69 -1.44 4.26 10.93
CA ILE A 69 -2.28 5.06 11.85
C ILE A 69 -2.32 4.41 13.24
N ALA A 70 -2.57 3.10 13.31
CA ALA A 70 -2.63 2.38 14.59
C ALA A 70 -1.31 2.50 15.39
N GLU A 71 -0.18 2.53 14.68
CA GLU A 71 1.16 2.67 15.25
C GLU A 71 1.61 4.14 15.37
N LYS A 72 0.67 5.09 15.23
CA LYS A 72 0.85 6.54 15.38
C LYS A 72 1.98 7.12 14.50
N LYS A 73 2.23 6.52 13.34
CA LYS A 73 3.16 7.05 12.32
C LYS A 73 2.48 8.12 11.48
N ILE A 74 1.25 7.87 11.07
CA ILE A 74 0.34 8.84 10.46
C ILE A 74 -0.60 9.35 11.56
N THR A 75 -0.65 10.66 11.74
CA THR A 75 -1.62 11.31 12.65
C THR A 75 -2.93 11.50 11.91
N TRP A 76 -3.99 10.86 12.37
CA TRP A 76 -5.34 11.00 11.83
C TRP A 76 -6.35 10.68 12.94
N ASP A 77 -7.08 11.70 13.39
CA ASP A 77 -8.02 11.59 14.52
C ASP A 77 -9.46 11.25 14.08
N GLY A 78 -9.66 11.03 12.79
CA GLY A 78 -10.94 10.63 12.21
C GLY A 78 -11.42 11.58 11.11
N PRO A 79 -12.53 11.21 10.43
CA PRO A 79 -13.05 11.96 9.29
C PRO A 79 -13.63 13.33 9.66
N ASP A 80 -13.97 13.56 10.93
CA ASP A 80 -14.49 14.83 11.43
C ASP A 80 -13.41 15.94 11.46
N ASP A 81 -12.14 15.56 11.62
CA ASP A 81 -11.00 16.49 11.57
C ASP A 81 -10.49 16.67 10.13
N MET A 82 -10.15 15.57 9.46
CA MET A 82 -9.74 15.60 8.06
C MET A 82 -10.00 14.28 7.34
N SER A 83 -10.09 14.34 6.01
CA SER A 83 -10.12 13.12 5.20
C SER A 83 -8.83 12.33 5.36
N LEU A 84 -8.94 10.99 5.30
CA LEU A 84 -7.80 10.10 5.38
C LEU A 84 -6.79 10.36 4.25
N GLU A 85 -7.28 10.62 3.04
CA GLU A 85 -6.46 10.93 1.88
C GLU A 85 -5.63 12.19 2.10
N LYS A 86 -6.20 13.20 2.77
CA LYS A 86 -5.47 14.42 3.10
C LYS A 86 -4.36 14.14 4.11
N ALA A 87 -4.62 13.32 5.14
CA ALA A 87 -3.59 12.92 6.11
C ALA A 87 -2.44 12.17 5.43
N VAL A 88 -2.74 11.23 4.53
CA VAL A 88 -1.73 10.49 3.75
C VAL A 88 -0.98 11.42 2.79
N SER A 89 -1.69 12.34 2.13
CA SER A 89 -1.12 13.38 1.26
C SER A 89 -0.14 14.28 1.98
N GLN A 90 -0.36 14.59 3.26
CA GLN A 90 0.57 15.36 4.09
C GLN A 90 1.71 14.51 4.67
N PHE A 91 1.55 13.19 4.73
CA PHE A 91 2.54 12.28 5.29
C PHE A 91 3.65 11.92 4.29
N PHE A 92 3.30 11.53 3.07
CA PHE A 92 4.27 11.24 2.01
C PHE A 92 4.56 12.48 1.16
N SER A 93 5.79 12.62 0.64
CA SER A 93 6.14 13.74 -0.24
C SER A 93 5.44 13.66 -1.59
N SER A 94 5.33 12.44 -2.13
CA SER A 94 4.52 12.08 -3.29
C SER A 94 4.20 10.60 -3.24
N SER A 95 3.20 10.17 -4.00
CA SER A 95 2.84 8.76 -4.08
C SER A 95 2.40 8.37 -5.50
N CYS A 96 2.39 7.07 -5.75
CA CYS A 96 1.50 6.49 -6.75
C CYS A 96 0.43 5.64 -6.04
N ILE A 97 -0.79 6.17 -5.97
CA ILE A 97 -1.97 5.48 -5.46
C ILE A 97 -3.02 5.46 -6.58
N PRO A 98 -3.00 4.46 -7.47
CA PRO A 98 -3.99 4.34 -8.53
C PRO A 98 -5.42 4.35 -7.98
N GLY A 99 -6.37 4.98 -8.68
CA GLY A 99 -7.79 5.06 -8.31
C GLY A 99 -8.16 6.21 -7.37
N ILE A 100 -7.17 6.93 -6.80
CA ILE A 100 -7.45 8.11 -6.00
C ILE A 100 -7.75 9.32 -6.88
N SER A 101 -8.55 10.27 -6.38
CA SER A 101 -8.89 11.49 -7.12
C SER A 101 -7.65 12.37 -7.33
N LYS A 102 -7.04 12.29 -8.53
CA LYS A 102 -5.92 13.14 -8.95
C LYS A 102 -6.26 14.63 -8.92
N ALA A 103 -7.51 14.99 -9.17
CA ALA A 103 -7.97 16.38 -9.14
C ALA A 103 -7.94 16.96 -7.72
N THR A 104 -8.27 16.14 -6.72
CA THR A 104 -8.30 16.56 -5.31
C THR A 104 -6.93 16.41 -4.63
N TYR A 105 -6.21 15.33 -4.94
CA TYR A 105 -4.94 14.96 -4.31
C TYR A 105 -3.85 14.69 -5.36
N PRO A 106 -3.37 15.73 -6.07
CA PRO A 106 -2.44 15.54 -7.18
C PRO A 106 -1.11 14.88 -6.75
N ASN A 107 -0.64 15.14 -5.52
CA ASN A 107 0.59 14.55 -5.00
C ASN A 107 0.48 13.03 -4.80
N LEU A 108 -0.72 12.50 -4.56
CA LEU A 108 -0.95 11.06 -4.38
C LEU A 108 -0.93 10.26 -5.69
N CYS A 109 -0.98 10.96 -6.83
CA CYS A 109 -0.84 10.39 -8.18
C CYS A 109 0.48 10.78 -8.87
N GLN A 110 1.28 11.64 -8.25
CA GLN A 110 2.43 12.27 -8.89
C GLN A 110 3.52 11.28 -9.34
N SER A 111 3.68 10.17 -8.62
CA SER A 111 4.69 9.15 -8.93
C SER A 111 4.18 8.04 -9.85
N CYS A 112 2.92 8.09 -10.29
CA CYS A 112 2.37 7.07 -11.19
C CYS A 112 2.91 7.19 -12.62
N GLN A 113 3.15 6.03 -13.25
CA GLN A 113 3.44 5.93 -14.68
C GLN A 113 2.11 5.77 -15.43
N GLY A 114 1.37 6.86 -15.60
CA GLY A 114 0.09 6.87 -16.35
C GLY A 114 -1.03 7.64 -15.65
N ASP A 115 -2.27 7.28 -15.97
CA ASP A 115 -3.47 8.05 -15.64
C ASP A 115 -3.94 7.92 -14.17
N CYS A 116 -3.14 7.27 -13.31
CA CYS A 116 -3.50 7.01 -11.91
C CYS A 116 -4.82 6.24 -11.77
N ILE A 117 -5.06 5.28 -12.66
CA ILE A 117 -6.25 4.40 -12.66
C ILE A 117 -5.84 3.03 -12.12
N CYS A 118 -6.67 2.42 -11.26
CA CYS A 118 -6.38 1.09 -10.74
C CYS A 118 -6.22 0.07 -11.87
N PRO A 119 -5.11 -0.70 -11.88
CA PRO A 119 -4.89 -1.71 -12.90
C PRO A 119 -5.86 -2.88 -12.71
N SER A 120 -6.44 -3.37 -13.80
CA SER A 120 -7.35 -4.52 -13.78
C SER A 120 -6.64 -5.84 -13.47
N PHE A 121 -5.32 -5.92 -13.68
CA PHE A 121 -4.52 -7.14 -13.52
C PHE A 121 -3.22 -6.85 -12.77
N LEU A 122 -2.82 -7.81 -11.92
CA LEU A 122 -1.55 -7.82 -11.18
C LEU A 122 -1.24 -6.49 -10.44
N PRO A 123 -2.17 -5.95 -9.64
CA PRO A 123 -2.01 -4.64 -9.00
C PRO A 123 -0.78 -4.57 -8.08
N CYS A 124 -0.44 -5.66 -7.40
CA CYS A 124 0.75 -5.74 -6.55
C CYS A 124 2.07 -5.67 -7.34
N LEU A 125 2.10 -6.28 -8.54
CA LEU A 125 3.27 -6.20 -9.42
C LEU A 125 3.49 -4.77 -9.92
N ILE A 126 2.42 -4.03 -10.22
CA ILE A 126 2.51 -2.62 -10.65
C ILE A 126 3.08 -1.75 -9.54
N ALA A 127 2.66 -1.95 -8.29
CA ALA A 127 3.26 -1.25 -7.15
C ALA A 127 4.73 -1.60 -6.94
N PHE A 128 5.12 -2.87 -7.12
CA PHE A 128 6.52 -3.28 -7.09
C PHE A 128 7.34 -2.62 -8.22
N GLN A 129 6.81 -2.58 -9.45
CA GLN A 129 7.45 -1.92 -10.59
C GLN A 129 7.67 -0.42 -10.32
N CYS A 130 6.75 0.26 -9.65
CA CYS A 130 6.91 1.64 -9.23
C CYS A 130 8.16 1.83 -8.33
N LEU A 131 8.38 0.94 -7.37
CA LEU A 131 9.60 0.94 -6.53
C LEU A 131 10.85 0.58 -7.34
N LYS A 132 10.78 -0.47 -8.16
CA LYS A 132 11.88 -0.94 -9.01
C LYS A 132 12.40 0.20 -9.89
N ASN A 133 11.49 0.91 -10.55
CA ASN A 133 11.75 2.04 -11.44
C ASN A 133 12.17 3.34 -10.70
N GLY A 134 12.34 3.30 -9.38
CA GLY A 134 12.79 4.45 -8.58
C GLY A 134 11.77 5.58 -8.48
N LYS A 135 10.49 5.32 -8.75
CA LYS A 135 9.41 6.30 -8.62
C LYS A 135 8.89 6.41 -7.19
N GLY A 136 9.14 5.40 -6.37
CA GLY A 136 8.93 5.43 -4.93
C GLY A 136 10.11 4.85 -4.18
N GLN A 137 10.17 5.16 -2.88
CA GLN A 137 11.19 4.67 -1.96
C GLN A 137 10.68 3.47 -1.14
N VAL A 138 9.37 3.36 -0.97
CA VAL A 138 8.69 2.21 -0.35
C VAL A 138 7.53 1.76 -1.24
N ALA A 139 7.31 0.44 -1.34
CA ALA A 139 6.12 -0.12 -1.96
C ALA A 139 5.34 -1.00 -0.98
N PHE A 140 4.03 -0.87 -0.98
CA PHE A 140 3.12 -1.74 -0.24
C PHE A 140 2.53 -2.78 -1.19
N VAL A 141 2.97 -4.03 -1.03
CA VAL A 141 2.72 -5.13 -1.99
C VAL A 141 2.45 -6.44 -1.25
N CYS A 142 2.03 -7.45 -2.00
CA CYS A 142 2.08 -8.83 -1.54
C CYS A 142 3.53 -9.32 -1.46
N HIS A 143 3.83 -10.17 -0.48
CA HIS A 143 5.15 -10.78 -0.30
C HIS A 143 5.66 -11.55 -1.54
N ASP A 144 4.76 -12.08 -2.38
CA ASP A 144 5.06 -12.81 -3.62
C ASP A 144 5.29 -11.91 -4.85
N ALA A 145 5.03 -10.60 -4.72
CA ALA A 145 5.16 -9.65 -5.83
C ALA A 145 6.63 -9.42 -6.26
N ILE A 146 7.59 -9.85 -5.45
CA ILE A 146 9.03 -9.72 -5.70
C ILE A 146 9.53 -11.03 -6.34
N PRO A 147 9.98 -10.99 -7.62
CA PRO A 147 10.54 -12.16 -8.28
C PRO A 147 11.73 -12.73 -7.51
N VAL A 148 11.81 -14.06 -7.43
CA VAL A 148 12.86 -14.78 -6.66
C VAL A 148 14.26 -14.28 -7.01
N SER A 149 14.55 -14.06 -8.29
CA SER A 149 15.85 -13.58 -8.79
C SER A 149 16.22 -12.17 -8.34
N GLU A 150 15.25 -11.38 -7.87
CA GLU A 150 15.44 -9.98 -7.49
C GLU A 150 15.39 -9.78 -5.97
N ARG A 151 14.99 -10.78 -5.18
CA ARG A 151 14.77 -10.65 -3.72
C ARG A 151 15.99 -10.12 -2.96
N GLN A 152 17.18 -10.49 -3.40
CA GLN A 152 18.46 -10.06 -2.84
C GLN A 152 18.70 -8.54 -2.86
N ASP A 153 18.00 -7.81 -3.74
CA ASP A 153 18.11 -6.37 -3.94
C ASP A 153 17.13 -5.55 -3.07
N TYR A 154 16.24 -6.23 -2.35
CA TYR A 154 15.18 -5.61 -1.55
C TYR A 154 15.20 -6.08 -0.10
N GLN A 155 14.52 -5.32 0.75
CA GLN A 155 14.31 -5.63 2.16
C GLN A 155 12.88 -5.30 2.57
N LEU A 156 12.41 -5.98 3.62
CA LEU A 156 11.14 -5.71 4.26
C LEU A 156 11.34 -4.72 5.42
N LEU A 157 10.43 -3.76 5.56
CA LEU A 157 10.33 -2.92 6.75
C LEU A 157 9.36 -3.56 7.74
N CYS A 158 9.87 -3.91 8.92
CA CYS A 158 9.07 -4.45 10.00
C CYS A 158 8.51 -3.33 10.86
N ILE A 159 7.34 -3.57 11.48
CA ILE A 159 6.64 -2.55 12.25
C ILE A 159 7.38 -2.10 13.52
N ASP A 160 8.24 -2.97 14.05
CA ASP A 160 9.12 -2.71 15.19
C ASP A 160 10.32 -1.82 14.83
N GLY A 161 10.46 -1.41 13.56
CA GLY A 161 11.57 -0.60 13.07
C GLY A 161 12.77 -1.42 12.59
N SER A 162 12.74 -2.75 12.75
CA SER A 162 13.74 -3.64 12.18
C SER A 162 13.55 -3.79 10.66
N ARG A 163 14.53 -4.42 10.01
CA ARG A 163 14.45 -4.81 8.61
C ARG A 163 14.79 -6.28 8.45
N LYS A 164 14.14 -6.94 7.49
CA LYS A 164 14.38 -8.35 7.17
C LYS A 164 14.67 -8.57 5.71
N SER A 165 15.31 -9.70 5.42
CA SER A 165 15.42 -10.21 4.05
C SER A 165 14.03 -10.51 3.50
N VAL A 166 13.88 -10.45 2.18
CA VAL A 166 12.68 -10.93 1.48
C VAL A 166 12.70 -12.46 1.34
N GLU A 167 13.87 -13.08 1.56
CA GLU A 167 14.04 -14.54 1.48
C GLU A 167 13.59 -15.30 2.73
N GLU A 168 13.40 -14.59 3.85
CA GLU A 168 12.94 -15.12 5.15
C GLU A 168 11.45 -14.89 5.36
#